data_AF-A0AAF0I3I2-F1
#
_entry.id   AF-A0AAF0I3I2-F1
#
_cell.length_a   1.000
_cell.length_b   1.000
_cell.length_c   1.000
_cell.angle_alpha   90.00
_cell.angle_beta   90.00
_cell.angle_gamma   90.00
#
_symmetry.space_group_name_H-M   'P 1'
#
loop_
_entity.id
_entity.type
_entity.pdbx_description
1 polymer ?
#
loop_
_entity_poly.entity_id
_entity_poly.type
_entity_poly.pdbx_seq_one_letter_code
_entity_poly.pdbx_strand_id
1 'polypeptide(L)'
;MQKSTAHAFINKLLIYMLLTIGFNGSVGLGIVWMRHQISQSAAATKQSEGKLAAVERRLAETTARLAVEQAPDALEAKNVAMALGLVEPAEMNIVRIDESPAERLAAKRNLEIFSRELTDDVESVRFSFVSRGSR
;
A
#
# COMPACT_ATOMS: atom_id res chain seq x y z
N MET A 1 0.80 -37.43 -62.36
CA MET A 1 0.85 -37.66 -60.90
C MET A 1 0.94 -36.36 -60.06
N GLN A 2 0.22 -35.27 -60.43
CA GLN A 2 0.35 -33.95 -59.77
C GLN A 2 -0.85 -33.51 -58.90
N LYS A 3 -1.98 -34.25 -58.88
CA LYS A 3 -3.19 -33.80 -58.18
C LYS A 3 -3.06 -33.86 -56.65
N SER A 4 -2.30 -34.82 -56.11
CA SER A 4 -2.13 -35.01 -54.65
C SER A 4 -1.34 -33.86 -53.99
N THR A 5 -0.33 -33.31 -54.68
CA THR A 5 0.49 -32.20 -54.17
C THR A 5 -0.28 -30.88 -54.12
N ALA A 6 -1.16 -30.63 -55.09
CA ALA A 6 -2.00 -29.43 -55.10
C ALA A 6 -3.00 -29.41 -53.94
N HIS A 7 -3.66 -30.54 -53.65
CA HIS A 7 -4.57 -30.65 -52.50
C HIS A 7 -3.85 -30.47 -51.16
N ALA A 8 -2.64 -31.04 -51.01
CA ALA A 8 -1.83 -30.86 -49.81
C ALA A 8 -1.38 -29.41 -49.60
N PHE A 9 -1.05 -28.69 -50.69
CA PHE A 9 -0.69 -27.28 -50.63
C PHE A 9 -1.87 -26.39 -50.24
N ILE A 10 -3.04 -26.60 -50.87
CA ILE A 10 -4.26 -25.84 -50.57
C ILE A 10 -4.69 -26.05 -49.12
N ASN A 11 -4.62 -27.28 -48.60
CA ASN A 11 -4.94 -27.55 -47.20
C ASN A 11 -4.00 -26.80 -46.24
N LYS A 12 -2.68 -26.83 -46.50
CA LYS A 12 -1.70 -26.07 -45.69
C LYS A 12 -1.96 -24.56 -45.76
N LEU A 13 -2.25 -24.03 -46.95
CA LEU A 13 -2.56 -22.61 -47.15
C LEU A 13 -3.81 -22.19 -46.35
N LEU A 14 -4.88 -23.00 -46.41
CA LEU A 14 -6.11 -22.74 -45.66
C LEU A 14 -5.88 -22.79 -44.15
N ILE A 15 -5.09 -23.75 -43.66
CA ILE A 15 -4.74 -23.84 -42.23
C ILE A 15 -3.97 -22.58 -41.78
N TYR A 16 -2.99 -22.13 -42.56
CA TYR A 16 -2.24 -20.89 -42.22
C TYR A 16 -3.11 -19.64 -42.27
N MET A 17 -4.02 -19.52 -43.24
CA MET A 17 -5.02 -18.45 -43.29
C MET A 17 -5.91 -18.45 -42.04
N LEU A 18 -6.39 -19.62 -41.63
CA LEU A 18 -7.25 -19.73 -40.46
C LEU A 18 -6.50 -19.38 -39.17
N LEU A 19 -5.26 -19.84 -39.03
CA LEU A 19 -4.37 -19.49 -37.92
C LEU A 19 -4.10 -18.00 -37.83
N THR A 20 -3.80 -17.36 -38.96
CA THR A 20 -3.53 -15.92 -39.00
C THR A 20 -4.79 -15.12 -38.65
N ILE A 21 -5.96 -15.47 -39.17
CA ILE A 21 -7.22 -14.80 -38.83
C ILE A 21 -7.55 -14.99 -37.34
N GLY A 22 -7.44 -16.22 -36.82
CA GLY A 22 -7.71 -16.52 -35.41
C GLY A 22 -6.74 -15.82 -34.46
N PHE A 23 -5.46 -15.78 -34.81
CA PHE A 23 -4.43 -15.08 -34.03
C PHE A 23 -4.69 -13.57 -33.99
N ASN A 24 -4.95 -12.95 -35.14
CA ASN A 24 -5.26 -11.52 -35.21
C ASN A 24 -6.54 -11.18 -34.44
N GLY A 25 -7.58 -12.01 -34.53
CA GLY A 25 -8.81 -11.84 -33.74
C GLY A 25 -8.57 -11.91 -32.23
N SER A 26 -7.71 -12.84 -31.79
CA SER A 26 -7.38 -13.02 -30.37
C SER A 26 -6.57 -11.85 -29.82
N VAL A 27 -5.61 -11.34 -30.60
CA VAL A 27 -4.82 -10.15 -30.24
C VAL A 27 -5.72 -8.92 -30.09
N GLY A 28 -6.67 -8.72 -31.02
CA GLY A 28 -7.64 -7.62 -30.94
C GLY A 28 -8.49 -7.66 -29.68
N LEU A 29 -9.01 -8.83 -29.32
CA LEU A 29 -9.78 -9.01 -28.08
C LEU A 29 -8.93 -8.76 -26.84
N GLY A 30 -7.68 -9.23 -26.83
CA GLY A 30 -6.72 -9.00 -25.76
C GLY A 30 -6.45 -7.52 -25.52
N ILE A 31 -6.31 -6.72 -26.59
CA ILE A 31 -6.08 -5.27 -26.48
C ILE A 31 -7.30 -4.57 -25.85
N VAL A 32 -8.51 -4.92 -26.25
CA VAL A 32 -9.74 -4.34 -25.68
C VAL A 32 -9.88 -4.72 -24.21
N TRP A 33 -9.62 -5.97 -23.86
CA TRP A 33 -9.66 -6.44 -22.49
C TRP A 33 -8.61 -5.74 -21.62
N MET A 34 -7.39 -5.57 -22.12
CA MET A 34 -6.32 -4.85 -21.43
C MET A 34 -6.70 -3.38 -21.21
N ARG A 35 -7.28 -2.70 -22.20
CA ARG A 35 -7.75 -1.32 -22.06
C ARG A 35 -8.84 -1.20 -20.98
N HIS A 36 -9.74 -2.19 -20.91
CA HIS A 36 -10.76 -2.23 -19.88
C HIS A 36 -10.14 -2.39 -18.48
N GLN A 37 -9.17 -3.29 -18.34
CA GLN A 37 -8.42 -3.47 -17.09
C GLN A 37 -7.69 -2.20 -16.66
N ILE A 38 -7.03 -1.49 -17.59
CA ILE A 38 -6.37 -0.20 -17.31
C ILE A 38 -7.38 0.86 -16.82
N SER A 39 -8.58 0.88 -17.41
CA SER A 39 -9.60 1.83 -17.02
C SER A 39 -10.12 1.55 -15.60
N GLN A 40 -10.32 0.28 -15.26
CA GLN A 40 -10.71 -0.13 -13.92
C GLN A 40 -9.62 0.12 -12.89
N SER A 41 -8.37 -0.21 -13.19
CA SER A 41 -7.25 0.01 -12.27
C SER A 41 -7.01 1.50 -12.03
N ALA A 42 -7.05 2.33 -13.07
CA ALA A 42 -6.92 3.78 -12.92
C ALA A 42 -8.06 4.39 -12.09
N ALA A 43 -9.29 3.89 -12.23
CA ALA A 43 -10.41 4.33 -11.41
C ALA A 43 -10.23 3.94 -9.92
N ALA A 44 -9.77 2.71 -9.66
CA ALA A 44 -9.49 2.25 -8.30
C ALA A 44 -8.33 3.02 -7.65
N THR A 45 -7.28 3.35 -8.41
CA THR A 45 -6.17 4.18 -7.94
C THR A 45 -6.66 5.58 -7.59
N LYS A 46 -7.39 6.25 -8.49
CA LYS A 46 -7.95 7.58 -8.22
C LYS A 46 -8.87 7.61 -7.00
N GLN A 47 -9.66 6.56 -6.80
CA GLN A 47 -10.52 6.44 -5.62
C GLN A 47 -9.69 6.34 -4.34
N SER A 48 -8.60 5.59 -4.37
CA SER A 48 -7.69 5.42 -3.23
C SER A 48 -6.95 6.73 -2.91
N GLU A 49 -6.45 7.42 -3.93
CA GLU A 49 -5.83 8.75 -3.81
C GLU A 49 -6.79 9.78 -3.21
N GLY A 50 -8.04 9.81 -3.68
CA GLY A 50 -9.06 10.72 -3.14
C GLY A 50 -9.38 10.46 -1.67
N LYS A 51 -9.42 9.19 -1.26
CA LYS A 51 -9.60 8.81 0.15
C LYS A 51 -8.39 9.24 0.99
N LEU A 52 -7.17 9.05 0.49
CA LEU A 52 -5.95 9.45 1.18
C LEU A 52 -5.95 10.96 1.44
N ALA A 53 -6.20 11.78 0.42
CA ALA A 53 -6.25 13.24 0.54
C ALA A 53 -7.33 13.70 1.53
N ALA A 54 -8.49 13.03 1.55
CA ALA A 54 -9.54 13.32 2.52
C ALA A 54 -9.12 13.01 3.96
N VAL A 55 -8.43 11.89 4.18
CA VAL A 55 -7.91 11.51 5.49
C VAL A 55 -6.81 12.47 5.95
N GLU A 56 -5.86 12.82 5.07
CA GLU A 56 -4.81 13.78 5.37
C GLU A 56 -5.37 15.15 5.77
N ARG A 57 -6.40 15.61 5.07
CA ARG A 57 -7.07 16.87 5.42
C ARG A 57 -7.72 16.80 6.80
N ARG A 58 -8.41 15.70 7.12
CA ARG A 58 -9.01 15.49 8.44
C ARG A 58 -7.95 15.38 9.53
N LEU A 59 -6.83 14.75 9.24
CA LEU A 59 -5.70 14.65 10.15
C LEU A 59 -5.12 16.03 10.43
N ALA A 60 -4.84 16.82 9.39
CA ALA A 60 -4.36 18.19 9.53
C ALA A 60 -5.33 19.07 10.35
N GLU A 61 -6.63 18.96 10.09
CA GLU A 61 -7.65 19.68 10.85
C GLU A 61 -7.66 19.26 12.33
N THR A 62 -7.59 17.96 12.59
CA THR A 62 -7.59 17.43 13.96
C THR A 62 -6.32 17.81 14.69
N THR A 63 -5.16 17.70 14.05
CA THR A 63 -3.87 18.13 14.59
C THR A 63 -3.86 19.63 14.87
N ALA A 64 -4.44 20.45 13.99
CA ALA A 64 -4.56 21.88 14.23
C ALA A 64 -5.45 22.18 15.45
N ARG A 65 -6.60 21.51 15.58
CA ARG A 65 -7.46 21.64 16.77
C ARG A 65 -6.74 21.19 18.04
N LEU A 66 -6.03 20.08 17.98
CA LEU A 66 -5.25 19.57 19.09
C LEU A 66 -4.13 20.54 19.49
N ALA A 67 -3.43 21.12 18.52
CA ALA A 67 -2.39 22.12 18.78
C ALA A 67 -2.96 23.38 19.43
N VAL A 68 -4.16 23.82 19.03
CA VAL A 68 -4.87 24.93 19.67
C VAL A 68 -5.28 24.58 21.10
N GLU A 69 -5.79 23.36 21.34
CA GLU A 69 -6.17 22.92 22.69
C GLU A 69 -4.97 22.63 23.61
N GLN A 70 -3.83 22.26 23.05
CA GLN A 70 -2.58 22.02 23.78
C GLN A 70 -1.71 23.28 23.92
N ALA A 71 -2.15 24.41 23.36
CA ALA A 71 -1.46 25.68 23.57
C ALA A 71 -1.44 26.02 25.07
N PRO A 72 -0.31 26.53 25.60
CA PRO A 72 -0.16 26.82 27.03
C PRO A 72 -1.27 27.75 27.54
N ASP A 73 -1.64 28.77 26.77
CA ASP A 73 -2.72 29.70 27.11
C ASP A 73 -4.09 29.01 27.24
N ALA A 74 -4.38 28.03 26.37
CA ALA A 74 -5.62 27.27 26.42
C ALA A 74 -5.65 26.30 27.61
N LEU A 75 -4.49 25.72 27.96
CA LEU A 75 -4.33 24.85 29.12
C LEU A 75 -4.43 25.64 30.43
N GLU A 76 -3.86 26.84 30.51
CA GLU A 76 -3.98 27.73 31.67
C GLU A 76 -5.44 28.17 31.87
N ALA A 77 -6.11 28.56 30.79
CA ALA A 77 -7.53 28.90 30.84
C ALA A 77 -8.40 27.72 31.33
N LYS A 78 -8.12 26.49 30.87
CA LYS A 78 -8.81 25.27 31.36
C LYS A 78 -8.48 24.98 32.83
N ASN A 79 -7.23 25.16 33.26
CA ASN A 79 -6.79 24.97 34.65
C ASN A 79 -7.56 25.89 35.61
N VAL A 80 -7.74 27.16 35.22
CA VAL A 80 -8.54 28.13 35.98
C VAL A 80 -10.03 27.78 35.96
N ALA A 81 -10.59 27.51 34.77
CA ALA A 81 -12.02 27.23 34.61
C ALA A 81 -12.48 25.97 35.36
N MET A 82 -11.62 24.95 35.44
CA MET A 82 -11.91 23.69 36.12
C MET A 82 -11.38 23.63 37.56
N ALA A 83 -10.78 24.72 38.06
CA ALA A 83 -10.17 24.80 39.39
C ALA A 83 -9.21 23.65 39.71
N LEU A 84 -8.40 23.23 38.73
CA LEU A 84 -7.53 22.05 38.87
C LEU A 84 -6.30 22.30 39.75
N GLY A 85 -5.98 23.57 40.04
CA GLY A 85 -4.87 23.94 40.93
C GLY A 85 -3.51 23.47 40.42
N LEU A 86 -3.37 23.22 39.12
CA LEU A 86 -2.13 22.77 38.52
C LEU A 86 -1.15 23.94 38.54
N VAL A 87 0.07 23.65 39.01
CA VAL A 87 1.17 24.61 39.12
C VAL A 87 2.28 24.17 38.17
N GLU A 88 3.05 25.12 37.65
CA GLU A 88 4.18 24.81 36.80
C GLU A 88 5.14 23.83 37.51
N PRO A 89 5.55 22.72 36.86
CA PRO A 89 6.41 21.73 37.50
C PRO A 89 7.75 22.36 37.91
N ALA A 90 8.17 22.16 39.16
CA ALA A 90 9.49 22.54 39.61
C ALA A 90 10.57 21.80 38.79
N GLU A 91 11.67 22.47 38.43
CA GLU A 91 12.74 21.90 37.59
C GLU A 91 13.27 20.55 38.08
N MET A 92 13.23 20.32 39.39
CA MET A 92 13.66 19.08 40.03
C MET A 92 12.80 17.85 39.65
N ASN A 93 11.57 18.07 39.16
CA ASN A 93 10.66 17.02 38.71
C ASN A 93 10.72 16.80 37.19
N ILE A 94 11.56 17.56 36.47
CA ILE A 94 11.71 17.45 35.02
C ILE A 94 12.82 16.43 34.71
N VAL A 95 12.43 15.21 34.38
CA VAL A 95 13.38 14.20 33.86
C VAL A 95 13.60 14.47 32.38
N ARG A 96 14.77 15.02 32.04
CA ARG A 96 15.21 15.19 30.65
C ARG A 96 15.76 13.86 30.16
N ILE A 97 15.08 13.26 29.18
CA ILE A 97 15.51 12.02 28.54
C ILE A 97 16.49 12.41 27.44
N ASP A 98 17.73 11.93 27.53
CA ASP A 98 18.84 12.24 26.61
C ASP A 98 18.75 11.46 25.28
N GLU A 99 17.80 10.52 25.18
CA GLU A 99 17.53 9.74 23.99
C GLU A 99 16.75 10.56 22.95
N SER A 100 17.14 10.42 21.68
CA SER A 100 16.40 10.99 20.55
C SER A 100 14.96 10.48 20.55
N PRO A 101 13.94 11.35 20.69
CA PRO A 101 12.54 10.93 20.69
C PRO A 101 12.15 10.17 19.41
N ALA A 102 12.82 10.46 18.30
CA ALA A 102 12.62 9.82 17.01
C ALA A 102 13.05 8.34 17.03
N GLU A 103 14.18 8.03 17.69
CA GLU A 103 14.68 6.65 17.81
C GLU A 103 13.75 5.82 18.70
N ARG A 104 13.26 6.38 19.80
CA ARG A 104 12.29 5.74 20.69
C ARG A 104 10.98 5.40 19.99
N LEU A 105 10.46 6.36 19.23
CA LEU A 105 9.20 6.19 18.48
C LEU A 105 9.36 5.18 17.34
N ALA A 106 10.50 5.20 16.65
CA ALA A 106 10.82 4.20 15.62
C ALA A 106 10.94 2.80 16.23
N ALA A 107 11.64 2.65 17.35
CA ALA A 107 11.76 1.39 18.07
C ALA A 107 10.40 0.86 18.53
N LYS A 108 9.55 1.72 19.11
CA LYS A 108 8.20 1.34 19.54
C LYS A 108 7.32 0.92 18.37
N ARG A 109 7.33 1.68 17.27
CA ARG A 109 6.55 1.36 16.06
C ARG A 109 6.99 0.03 15.44
N ASN A 110 8.30 -0.20 15.35
CA ASN A 110 8.84 -1.46 14.87
C ASN A 110 8.37 -2.62 15.76
N LEU A 111 8.45 -2.45 17.08
CA LEU A 111 8.03 -3.46 18.05
C LEU A 111 6.53 -3.79 17.93
N GLU A 112 5.66 -2.79 17.72
CA GLU A 112 4.23 -3.00 17.47
C GLU A 112 3.94 -3.76 16.17
N ILE A 113 4.68 -3.46 15.09
CA ILE A 113 4.54 -4.19 13.81
C ILE A 113 4.92 -5.65 13.98
N PHE A 114 6.09 -5.93 14.59
CA PHE A 114 6.57 -7.29 14.78
C PHE A 114 5.73 -8.08 15.81
N SER A 115 5.19 -7.41 16.82
CA SER A 115 4.31 -8.06 17.81
C SER A 115 2.95 -8.40 17.23
N ARG A 116 2.44 -7.58 16.30
CA ARG A 116 1.19 -7.88 15.58
C ARG A 116 1.35 -9.06 14.61
N GLU A 117 2.48 -9.13 13.91
CA GLU A 117 2.85 -10.26 13.06
C GLU A 117 2.89 -11.58 13.86
N LEU A 118 3.51 -11.56 15.04
CA LEU A 118 3.62 -12.72 15.94
C LEU A 118 2.27 -13.22 16.51
N THR A 119 1.22 -12.38 16.48
CA THR A 119 -0.10 -12.77 16.99
C THR A 119 -1.01 -13.35 15.89
N ASP A 120 -0.77 -12.98 14.63
CA ASP A 120 -1.49 -13.52 13.46
C ASP A 120 -0.82 -14.78 12.87
N ASP A 121 0.45 -15.05 13.18
CA ASP A 121 1.24 -16.08 12.51
C ASP A 121 1.54 -17.31 13.40
N VAL A 122 0.54 -18.18 13.54
CA VAL A 122 0.77 -19.63 13.84
C VAL A 122 1.12 -20.39 12.55
N GLU A 123 1.33 -19.72 11.41
CA GLU A 123 1.72 -20.37 10.16
C GLU A 123 3.22 -20.17 9.89
N SER A 124 4.03 -20.98 10.58
CA SER A 124 5.48 -20.99 10.45
C SER A 124 5.96 -20.96 8.98
N VAL A 125 6.47 -19.81 8.53
CA VAL A 125 7.09 -19.67 7.21
C VAL A 125 8.44 -20.40 7.20
N ARG A 126 8.43 -21.63 6.67
CA ARG A 126 9.62 -22.46 6.47
C ARG A 126 10.37 -22.00 5.22
N PHE A 127 11.41 -21.18 5.40
CA PHE A 127 12.30 -20.83 4.30
C PHE A 127 13.09 -22.07 3.84
N SER A 128 12.83 -22.53 2.62
CA SER A 128 13.65 -23.56 1.97
C SER A 128 14.77 -22.90 1.17
N PHE A 129 16.00 -23.10 1.62
CA PHE A 129 17.18 -22.75 0.83
C PHE A 129 17.30 -23.74 -0.32
N VAL A 130 16.97 -23.30 -1.54
CA VAL A 130 17.29 -24.05 -2.76
C VAL A 130 18.78 -23.87 -3.03
N SER A 131 19.57 -24.88 -2.65
CA SER A 131 20.98 -24.99 -3.03
C SER A 131 21.07 -25.21 -4.54
N ARG A 132 21.49 -24.17 -5.27
CA ARG A 132 21.76 -24.24 -6.70
C ARG A 132 23.09 -24.98 -6.89
N GLY A 133 23.02 -26.28 -7.17
CA GLY A 133 24.18 -27.11 -7.47
C GLY A 133 25.06 -26.48 -8.56
N SER A 134 26.34 -26.28 -8.24
CA SER A 134 27.35 -25.92 -9.22
C SER A 134 27.71 -27.16 -10.04
N ARG A 135 27.56 -27.02 -11.36
CA ARG A 135 28.28 -27.82 -12.35
C ARG A 135 29.77 -27.53 -12.29
#